data_AF-A0A7S0ALL9-F1
#
_entry.id   AF-A0A7S0ALL9-F1
#
_cell.length_a   1.000
_cell.length_b   1.000
_cell.length_c   1.000
_cell.angle_alpha   90.00
_cell.angle_beta   90.00
_cell.angle_gamma   90.00
#
_symmetry.space_group_name_H-M   'P 1'
#
loop_
_entity.id
_entity.type
_entity.pdbx_description
1 polymer ?
#
loop_
_entity_poly.entity_id
_entity_poly.type
_entity_poly.pdbx_seq_one_letter_code
_entity_poly.pdbx_strand_id
1 'polypeptide(L)'
;ETPRLPEHCIAYAFTLQWPREFPDRKLDTDSPEDMKWVYEQALARAEKYNISGVTYMLTMGVVKNIIPAVASTNAIVAAACVNETVKLLTFCSQSLNTYMMYMGSTGVYSHTFVYERKEDCPVCTSTVRKMTIGTQTSLNELMQQLRDGDLRLKSPSITSGSGKTLYMQKPPALEKATR
;
A
#
# COMPACT_ATOMS: atom_id res chain seq x y z
N GLU A 1 9.31 16.20 -14.46
CA GLU A 1 8.12 16.93 -14.00
C GLU A 1 8.52 18.13 -13.14
N THR A 2 7.74 19.21 -13.22
CA THR A 2 7.93 20.44 -12.44
C THR A 2 7.39 20.23 -11.02
N PRO A 3 8.24 20.21 -9.98
CA PRO A 3 7.78 20.04 -8.60
C PRO A 3 6.95 21.25 -8.15
N ARG A 4 6.02 21.04 -7.21
CA ARG A 4 5.12 22.07 -6.66
C ARG A 4 5.04 22.04 -5.14
N LEU A 5 5.26 20.85 -4.57
CA LEU A 5 5.26 20.60 -3.14
C LEU A 5 6.65 20.09 -2.72
N PRO A 6 7.08 20.33 -1.46
CA PRO A 6 8.35 19.82 -0.95
C PRO A 6 8.47 18.29 -1.06
N GLU A 7 7.36 17.57 -0.93
CA GLU A 7 7.27 16.11 -1.11
C GLU A 7 7.68 15.68 -2.52
N HIS A 8 7.41 16.49 -3.55
CA HIS A 8 7.83 16.20 -4.93
C HIS A 8 9.35 16.31 -5.10
N CYS A 9 9.99 17.21 -4.34
CA CYS A 9 11.45 17.34 -4.33
C CYS A 9 12.08 16.13 -3.65
N ILE A 10 11.54 15.72 -2.49
CA ILE A 10 11.99 14.54 -1.74
C ILE A 10 11.79 13.26 -2.57
N ALA A 11 10.59 13.07 -3.16
CA ALA A 11 10.25 11.92 -3.97
C ALA A 11 11.23 11.70 -5.13
N TYR A 12 11.63 12.79 -5.77
CA TYR A 12 12.64 12.74 -6.81
C TYR A 12 14.02 12.38 -6.30
N ALA A 13 14.46 12.97 -5.18
CA ALA A 13 15.77 12.71 -4.62
C ALA A 13 15.97 11.22 -4.33
N PHE A 14 14.98 10.55 -3.71
CA PHE A 14 15.12 9.14 -3.36
C PHE A 14 14.75 8.15 -4.48
N THR A 15 13.78 8.49 -5.36
CA THR A 15 13.29 7.54 -6.39
C THR A 15 14.09 7.64 -7.69
N LEU A 16 14.57 8.84 -8.05
CA LEU A 16 15.20 9.12 -9.33
C LEU A 16 16.67 9.48 -9.19
N GLN A 17 17.03 10.35 -8.24
CA GLN A 17 18.41 10.83 -8.11
C GLN A 17 19.30 9.81 -7.39
N TRP A 18 18.82 9.17 -6.34
CA TRP A 18 19.58 8.14 -5.62
C TRP A 18 20.06 7.01 -6.53
N PRO A 19 19.21 6.34 -7.35
CA PRO A 19 19.69 5.26 -8.22
C PRO A 19 20.62 5.75 -9.35
N ARG A 20 20.63 7.06 -9.65
CA ARG A 20 21.54 7.65 -10.64
C ARG A 20 22.94 7.87 -10.08
N GLU A 21 23.04 8.29 -8.82
CA GLU A 21 24.34 8.56 -8.17
C GLU A 21 24.91 7.30 -7.51
N PHE A 22 24.05 6.41 -7.00
CA PHE A 22 24.43 5.15 -6.37
C PHE A 22 23.73 3.96 -7.06
N PRO A 23 24.15 3.56 -8.27
CA PRO A 23 23.52 2.45 -9.00
C PRO A 23 23.69 1.10 -8.28
N ASP A 24 24.79 0.92 -7.56
CA ASP A 24 25.15 -0.35 -6.92
C ASP A 24 24.61 -0.49 -5.48
N ARG A 25 24.09 0.59 -4.89
CA ARG A 25 23.65 0.63 -3.48
C ARG A 25 22.20 1.05 -3.36
N LYS A 26 21.37 0.18 -2.77
CA LYS A 26 20.00 0.53 -2.38
C LYS A 26 20.03 1.52 -1.21
N LEU A 27 19.17 2.54 -1.28
CA LEU A 27 18.96 3.49 -0.20
C LEU A 27 18.59 2.76 1.09
N ASP A 28 19.37 2.96 2.14
CA ASP A 28 19.03 2.53 3.48
C ASP A 28 18.24 3.65 4.18
N THR A 29 16.95 3.42 4.39
CA THR A 29 16.08 4.40 5.04
C THR A 29 16.39 4.58 6.52
N ASP A 30 17.08 3.63 7.16
CA ASP A 30 17.44 3.70 8.57
C ASP A 30 18.83 4.30 8.81
N SER A 31 19.66 4.41 7.77
CA SER A 31 20.96 5.09 7.84
C SER A 31 20.80 6.62 7.91
N PRO A 32 21.32 7.29 8.96
CA PRO A 32 21.29 8.75 9.06
C PRO A 32 22.06 9.44 7.93
N GLU A 33 23.12 8.81 7.41
CA GLU A 33 23.95 9.36 6.33
C GLU A 33 23.17 9.40 5.00
N ASP A 34 22.53 8.29 4.67
CA ASP A 34 21.70 8.13 3.47
C ASP A 34 20.52 9.11 3.50
N MET A 35 19.85 9.22 4.65
CA MET A 35 18.74 10.14 4.84
C MET A 35 19.17 11.60 4.78
N LYS A 36 20.35 11.94 5.32
CA LYS A 36 20.91 13.28 5.24
C LYS A 36 21.22 13.66 3.79
N TRP A 37 21.80 12.74 3.03
CA TRP A 37 22.06 12.97 1.60
C TRP A 37 20.76 13.25 0.83
N VAL A 38 19.70 12.45 1.07
CA VAL A 38 18.39 12.66 0.40
C VAL A 38 17.81 14.03 0.76
N TYR A 39 17.92 14.44 2.02
CA TYR A 39 17.48 15.76 2.48
C TYR A 39 18.23 16.90 1.79
N GLU A 40 19.56 16.82 1.70
CA GLU A 40 20.39 17.86 1.05
C GLU A 40 20.06 17.99 -0.44
N GLN A 41 19.91 16.87 -1.16
CA GLN A 41 19.52 16.89 -2.57
C GLN A 41 18.10 17.42 -2.78
N ALA A 42 17.17 17.06 -1.89
CA ALA A 42 15.80 17.58 -1.93
C ALA A 42 15.77 19.10 -1.67
N LEU A 43 16.61 19.61 -0.76
CA LEU A 43 16.73 21.03 -0.45
C LEU A 43 17.27 21.81 -1.64
N ALA A 44 18.39 21.38 -2.23
CA ALA A 44 18.99 22.00 -3.41
C ALA A 44 18.00 22.05 -4.59
N ARG A 45 17.20 20.98 -4.75
CA ARG A 45 16.14 20.97 -5.76
C ARG A 45 15.01 21.92 -5.43
N ALA A 46 14.58 22.00 -4.17
CA ALA A 46 13.51 22.90 -3.75
C ALA A 46 13.91 24.37 -3.93
N GLU A 47 15.14 24.76 -3.62
CA GLU A 47 15.69 26.10 -3.87
C GLU A 47 15.65 26.46 -5.35
N LYS A 48 16.02 25.53 -6.24
CA LYS A 48 15.96 25.73 -7.70
C LYS A 48 14.55 26.06 -8.22
N TYR A 49 13.52 25.53 -7.57
CA TYR A 49 12.12 25.78 -7.93
C TYR A 49 11.42 26.77 -6.98
N ASN A 50 12.17 27.42 -6.09
CA ASN A 50 11.67 28.36 -5.09
C ASN A 50 10.54 27.78 -4.21
N ILE A 51 10.69 26.51 -3.81
CA ILE A 51 9.77 25.76 -2.94
C ILE A 51 10.37 25.74 -1.53
N SER A 52 9.61 26.18 -0.54
CA SER A 52 9.98 26.11 0.87
C SER A 52 9.34 24.91 1.57
N GLY A 53 9.78 24.61 2.79
CA GLY A 53 9.17 23.58 3.64
C GLY A 53 9.84 22.20 3.60
N VAL A 54 10.95 22.04 2.88
CA VAL A 54 11.77 20.81 2.97
C VAL A 54 12.48 20.80 4.32
N THR A 55 12.13 19.84 5.17
CA THR A 55 12.78 19.58 6.46
C THR A 55 13.25 18.14 6.54
N TYR A 56 14.21 17.86 7.42
CA TYR A 56 14.68 16.49 7.66
C TYR A 56 13.54 15.57 8.12
N MET A 57 12.64 16.08 8.99
CA MET A 57 11.47 15.34 9.47
C MET A 57 10.48 15.03 8.33
N LEU A 58 10.20 15.98 7.44
CA LEU A 58 9.37 15.74 6.25
C LEU A 58 10.04 14.73 5.31
N THR A 59 11.36 14.82 5.14
CA THR A 59 12.13 13.87 4.32
C THR A 59 11.99 12.45 4.84
N MET A 60 12.17 12.24 6.15
CA MET A 60 11.91 10.95 6.78
C MET A 60 10.46 10.50 6.61
N GLY A 61 9.50 11.41 6.81
CA GLY A 61 8.07 11.13 6.67
C GLY A 61 7.72 10.58 5.29
N VAL A 62 8.21 11.25 4.24
CA VAL A 62 7.98 10.87 2.83
C VAL A 62 8.71 9.58 2.46
N VAL A 63 10.00 9.47 2.79
CA VAL A 63 10.81 8.30 2.39
C VAL A 63 10.34 7.02 3.07
N LYS A 64 10.02 7.08 4.37
CA LYS A 64 9.57 5.91 5.14
C LYS A 64 8.05 5.69 5.09
N ASN A 65 7.29 6.58 4.44
CA ASN A 65 5.82 6.60 4.52
C ASN A 65 5.33 6.52 5.98
N ILE A 66 5.89 7.38 6.85
CA ILE A 66 5.62 7.34 8.30
C ILE A 66 4.14 7.66 8.55
N ILE A 67 3.44 6.74 9.20
CA ILE A 67 2.10 6.97 9.74
C ILE A 67 2.26 7.47 11.19
N PRO A 68 1.81 8.70 11.52
CA PRO A 68 1.88 9.19 12.90
C PRO A 68 1.14 8.25 13.85
N ALA A 69 1.76 7.92 14.98
CA ALA A 69 1.22 6.97 15.93
C ALA A 69 1.39 7.47 17.37
N VAL A 70 0.38 7.24 18.20
CA VAL A 70 0.37 7.55 19.64
C VAL A 70 -0.15 6.35 20.42
N ALA A 71 0.39 6.16 21.63
CA ALA A 71 0.08 4.98 22.45
C ALA A 71 -1.42 4.87 22.81
N SER A 72 -2.11 6.00 22.99
CA SER A 72 -3.53 6.04 23.37
C SER A 72 -4.44 5.42 22.31
N THR A 73 -4.26 5.75 21.03
CA THR A 73 -5.07 5.18 19.93
C THR A 73 -4.87 3.67 19.83
N ASN A 74 -3.62 3.20 19.94
CA ASN A 74 -3.32 1.77 19.93
C ASN A 74 -3.93 1.05 21.13
N ALA A 75 -3.89 1.64 22.32
CA ALA A 75 -4.50 1.09 23.52
C ALA A 75 -6.02 0.95 23.38
N ILE A 76 -6.70 1.95 22.82
CA ILE A 76 -8.16 1.92 22.62
C ILE A 76 -8.55 0.81 21.63
N VAL A 77 -7.87 0.73 20.48
CA VAL A 77 -8.15 -0.29 19.46
C VAL A 77 -7.83 -1.70 20.00
N ALA A 78 -6.70 -1.86 20.68
CA ALA A 78 -6.33 -3.14 21.29
C ALA A 78 -7.33 -3.58 22.36
N ALA A 79 -7.80 -2.66 23.21
CA ALA A 79 -8.82 -2.94 24.21
C ALA A 79 -10.13 -3.42 23.56
N ALA A 80 -10.57 -2.79 22.47
CA ALA A 80 -11.74 -3.23 21.72
C ALA A 80 -11.55 -4.65 21.15
N CYS A 81 -10.40 -4.94 20.52
CA CYS A 81 -10.11 -6.28 19.99
C CYS A 81 -10.07 -7.37 21.07
N VAL A 82 -9.44 -7.08 22.22
CA VAL A 82 -9.36 -8.03 23.35
C VAL A 82 -10.74 -8.25 23.96
N ASN A 83 -11.54 -7.20 24.11
CA ASN A 83 -12.92 -7.30 24.59
C ASN A 83 -13.76 -8.22 23.70
N GLU A 84 -13.68 -8.07 22.37
CA GLU A 84 -14.38 -8.97 21.44
C GLU A 84 -13.84 -10.40 21.50
N THR A 85 -12.52 -10.58 21.69
CA THR A 85 -11.92 -11.90 21.88
C THR A 85 -12.47 -12.59 23.13
N VAL A 86 -12.58 -11.88 24.25
CA VAL A 86 -13.16 -12.42 25.50
C VAL A 86 -14.62 -12.81 25.29
N LYS A 87 -15.42 -11.96 24.64
CA LYS A 87 -16.83 -12.27 24.33
C LYS A 87 -16.97 -13.53 23.48
N LEU A 88 -16.13 -13.68 22.45
CA LEU A 88 -16.14 -14.85 21.57
C LEU A 88 -15.73 -16.14 22.28
N LEU A 89 -14.76 -16.08 23.19
CA LEU A 89 -14.27 -17.27 23.91
C LEU A 89 -15.19 -17.71 25.05
N THR A 90 -15.81 -16.76 25.74
CA THR A 90 -16.57 -17.04 26.97
C THR A 90 -18.08 -17.04 26.76
N PHE A 91 -18.56 -16.56 25.61
CA PHE A 91 -19.98 -16.34 25.33
C PHE A 91 -20.68 -15.45 26.37
N CYS A 92 -19.93 -14.58 27.06
CA CYS A 92 -20.46 -13.74 28.15
C CYS A 92 -21.34 -12.59 27.67
N SER A 93 -21.31 -12.25 26.38
CA SER A 93 -22.09 -11.18 25.77
C SER A 93 -22.20 -11.34 24.25
N GLN A 94 -22.96 -10.46 23.61
CA GLN A 94 -23.04 -10.36 22.15
C GLN A 94 -21.76 -9.73 21.59
N SER A 95 -21.25 -10.33 20.50
CA SER A 95 -20.09 -9.84 19.77
C SER A 95 -20.42 -8.65 18.87
N LEU A 96 -19.43 -7.81 18.63
CA LEU A 96 -19.47 -6.72 17.65
C LEU A 96 -19.84 -7.25 16.26
N ASN A 97 -20.81 -6.62 15.63
CA ASN A 97 -21.22 -6.96 14.27
C ASN A 97 -20.37 -6.19 13.25
N THR A 98 -19.26 -6.80 12.83
CA THR A 98 -18.40 -6.42 11.71
C THR A 98 -17.42 -5.26 11.94
N TYR A 99 -17.86 -4.03 12.25
CA TYR A 99 -16.93 -2.90 12.25
C TYR A 99 -17.20 -1.86 13.34
N MET A 100 -16.11 -1.36 13.93
CA MET A 100 -16.08 -0.26 14.87
C MET A 100 -15.02 0.73 14.41
N MET A 101 -15.38 2.01 14.33
CA MET A 101 -14.50 3.11 13.98
C MET A 101 -14.33 4.04 15.17
N TYR A 102 -13.09 4.43 15.47
CA TYR A 102 -12.76 5.40 16.51
C TYR A 102 -12.11 6.64 15.90
N MET A 103 -12.55 7.83 16.30
CA MET A 103 -11.94 9.12 15.94
C MET A 103 -11.69 9.95 17.20
N GLY A 104 -10.44 10.34 17.40
CA GLY A 104 -9.95 11.04 18.60
C GLY A 104 -9.51 12.49 18.38
N SER A 105 -9.75 13.10 17.21
CA SER A 105 -9.15 14.39 16.83
C SER A 105 -9.74 15.60 17.56
N THR A 106 -11.06 15.64 17.76
CA THR A 106 -11.79 16.78 18.36
C THR A 106 -12.67 16.33 19.54
N GLY A 107 -12.39 15.17 20.12
CA GLY A 107 -13.16 14.55 21.18
C GLY A 107 -13.03 13.03 21.16
N VAL A 108 -13.94 12.33 21.86
CA VAL A 108 -14.03 10.87 21.84
C VAL A 108 -15.25 10.49 21.02
N TYR A 109 -15.02 10.06 19.78
CA TYR A 109 -16.07 9.59 18.89
C TYR A 109 -15.85 8.13 18.50
N SER A 110 -16.91 7.33 18.61
CA SER A 110 -16.91 5.94 18.14
C SER A 110 -18.20 5.67 17.38
N HIS A 111 -18.09 4.96 16.26
CA HIS A 111 -19.22 4.57 15.43
C HIS A 111 -19.12 3.09 15.05
N THR A 112 -20.20 2.36 15.29
CA THR A 112 -20.32 0.94 14.94
C THR A 112 -21.32 0.79 13.83
N PHE A 113 -20.97 0.00 12.81
CA PHE A 113 -21.85 -0.28 11.69
C PHE A 113 -21.49 -1.62 11.06
N VAL A 114 -22.44 -2.16 10.31
CA VAL A 114 -22.32 -3.49 9.70
C VAL A 114 -21.88 -3.32 8.25
N TYR A 115 -20.73 -3.88 7.87
CA TYR A 115 -20.41 -4.03 6.45
C TYR A 115 -21.12 -5.26 5.91
N GLU A 116 -21.82 -5.09 4.79
CA GLU A 116 -22.42 -6.20 4.07
C GLU A 116 -21.35 -7.04 3.37
N ARG A 117 -21.58 -8.35 3.35
CA ARG A 117 -20.72 -9.28 2.62
C ARG A 117 -20.95 -9.08 1.13
N LYS A 118 -19.88 -8.74 0.40
CA LYS A 118 -19.90 -8.75 -1.06
C LYS A 118 -20.04 -10.18 -1.60
N GLU A 119 -21.07 -10.41 -2.41
CA GLU A 119 -21.33 -11.73 -3.03
C GLU A 119 -20.23 -12.12 -4.03
N ASP A 120 -19.62 -11.14 -4.68
CA ASP A 120 -18.56 -11.30 -5.68
C ASP A 120 -17.14 -11.21 -5.10
N CYS A 121 -16.99 -11.34 -3.77
CA CYS A 121 -15.70 -11.25 -3.11
C CYS A 121 -14.74 -12.38 -3.56
N PRO A 122 -13.56 -12.06 -4.11
CA PRO A 122 -12.59 -13.06 -4.60
C PRO A 122 -11.89 -13.85 -3.49
N VAL A 123 -12.10 -13.49 -2.22
CA VAL A 123 -11.39 -14.08 -1.07
C VAL A 123 -12.31 -14.98 -0.24
N CYS A 124 -13.47 -14.48 0.18
CA CYS A 124 -14.35 -15.21 1.09
C CYS A 124 -15.47 -15.99 0.40
N THR A 125 -15.69 -15.78 -0.90
CA THR A 125 -16.70 -16.51 -1.67
C THR A 125 -16.03 -17.51 -2.61
N SER A 126 -16.62 -18.71 -2.72
CA SER A 126 -16.17 -19.79 -3.61
C SER A 126 -16.64 -19.65 -5.06
N THR A 127 -17.29 -18.53 -5.41
CA THR A 127 -17.87 -18.31 -6.73
C THR A 127 -16.78 -17.96 -7.74
N VAL A 128 -16.84 -18.62 -8.90
CA VAL A 128 -15.98 -18.27 -10.03
C VAL A 128 -16.44 -16.92 -10.58
N ARG A 129 -15.60 -15.89 -10.47
CA ARG A 129 -15.88 -14.58 -11.05
C ARG A 129 -15.85 -14.67 -12.57
N LYS A 130 -16.97 -14.34 -13.20
CA LYS A 130 -17.08 -14.29 -14.66
C LYS A 130 -16.57 -12.94 -15.15
N MET A 131 -15.71 -12.95 -16.16
CA MET A 131 -15.23 -11.77 -16.85
C MET A 131 -15.50 -11.92 -18.34
N THR A 132 -16.02 -10.86 -18.96
CA THR A 132 -16.23 -10.81 -20.41
C THR A 132 -15.01 -10.15 -21.03
N ILE A 133 -14.30 -10.88 -21.88
CA ILE A 133 -13.13 -10.38 -22.62
C ILE A 133 -13.40 -10.45 -24.12
N GLY A 134 -12.85 -9.51 -24.88
CA GLY A 134 -12.91 -9.55 -26.33
C GLY A 134 -12.02 -10.68 -26.86
N THR A 135 -12.40 -11.29 -27.99
CA THR A 135 -11.58 -12.35 -28.62
C THR A 135 -10.21 -11.86 -29.10
N GLN A 136 -10.06 -10.54 -29.29
CA GLN A 136 -8.82 -9.88 -29.70
C GLN A 136 -8.02 -9.29 -28.53
N THR A 137 -8.51 -9.42 -27.29
CA THR A 137 -7.84 -8.86 -26.11
C THR A 137 -6.54 -9.60 -25.83
N SER A 138 -5.43 -8.88 -25.76
CA SER A 138 -4.13 -9.48 -25.44
C SER A 138 -4.06 -9.90 -23.97
N LEU A 139 -3.19 -10.88 -23.65
CA LEU A 139 -2.96 -11.31 -22.28
C LEU A 139 -2.46 -10.15 -21.39
N ASN A 140 -1.68 -9.24 -21.97
CA ASN A 140 -1.19 -8.05 -21.29
C ASN A 140 -2.32 -7.06 -20.95
N GLU A 141 -3.27 -6.84 -21.86
CA GLU A 141 -4.47 -6.04 -21.59
C GLU A 141 -5.31 -6.65 -20.46
N LEU A 142 -5.51 -7.97 -20.47
CA LEU A 142 -6.20 -8.66 -19.37
C LEU A 142 -5.47 -8.47 -18.04
N MET A 143 -4.14 -8.57 -18.04
CA MET A 143 -3.35 -8.32 -16.83
C MET A 143 -3.46 -6.88 -16.33
N GLN A 144 -3.49 -5.90 -17.23
CA GLN A 144 -3.73 -4.50 -16.87
C GLN A 144 -5.13 -4.32 -16.28
N GLN A 145 -6.16 -4.91 -16.88
CA GLN A 145 -7.53 -4.90 -16.34
C GLN A 145 -7.60 -5.50 -14.93
N LEU A 146 -6.84 -6.57 -14.64
CA LEU A 146 -6.77 -7.17 -13.30
C LEU A 146 -6.00 -6.31 -12.28
N ARG A 147 -5.05 -5.48 -12.75
CA ARG A 147 -4.27 -4.55 -11.93
C ARG A 147 -5.04 -3.27 -11.62
N ASP A 148 -5.75 -2.73 -12.59
CA ASP A 148 -6.41 -1.42 -12.49
C ASP A 148 -7.90 -1.53 -12.13
N GLY A 149 -8.51 -2.69 -12.37
CA GLY A 149 -9.90 -2.98 -12.04
C GLY A 149 -10.13 -3.25 -10.55
N ASP A 150 -11.29 -3.83 -10.24
CA ASP A 150 -11.77 -4.00 -8.85
C ASP A 150 -10.84 -4.84 -7.96
N LEU A 151 -10.05 -5.74 -8.56
CA LEU A 151 -9.18 -6.65 -7.83
C LEU A 151 -7.87 -5.99 -7.39
N ARG A 152 -7.46 -4.89 -8.04
CA ARG A 152 -6.23 -4.12 -7.74
C ARG A 152 -4.99 -4.99 -7.48
N LEU A 153 -4.83 -6.06 -8.27
CA LEU A 153 -3.75 -7.03 -8.05
C LEU A 153 -2.41 -6.40 -8.40
N LYS A 154 -1.44 -6.41 -7.48
CA LYS A 154 -0.12 -5.81 -7.73
C LYS A 154 0.67 -6.53 -8.83
N SER A 155 0.64 -7.86 -8.81
CA SER A 155 1.52 -8.70 -9.62
C SER A 155 0.89 -10.06 -9.92
N PRO A 156 -0.24 -10.09 -10.67
CA PRO A 156 -0.97 -11.33 -10.92
C PRO A 156 -0.19 -12.30 -11.81
N SER A 157 -0.39 -13.60 -11.57
CA SER A 157 0.03 -14.71 -12.43
C SER A 157 -1.22 -15.49 -12.84
N ILE A 158 -1.26 -16.00 -14.07
CA ILE A 158 -2.46 -16.57 -14.68
C ILE A 158 -2.17 -17.98 -15.19
N THR A 159 -3.00 -18.92 -14.75
CA THR A 159 -3.00 -20.33 -15.18
C THR A 159 -4.39 -20.70 -15.68
N SER A 160 -4.46 -21.53 -16.72
CA SER A 160 -5.73 -22.09 -17.18
C SER A 160 -6.24 -23.19 -16.24
N GLY A 161 -7.54 -23.48 -16.29
CA GLY A 161 -8.13 -24.62 -15.58
C GLY A 161 -7.59 -25.98 -16.01
N SER A 162 -6.95 -26.07 -17.18
CA SER A 162 -6.23 -27.26 -17.67
C SER A 162 -4.81 -27.40 -17.12
N GLY A 163 -4.38 -26.50 -16.22
CA GLY A 163 -3.04 -26.51 -15.61
C GLY A 163 -1.95 -25.89 -16.48
N LYS A 164 -2.29 -25.32 -17.65
CA LYS A 164 -1.33 -24.63 -18.50
C LYS A 164 -1.06 -23.23 -17.94
N THR A 165 0.21 -22.91 -17.71
CA THR A 165 0.61 -21.55 -17.31
C THR A 165 0.53 -20.62 -18.51
N LEU A 166 -0.26 -19.55 -18.39
CA LEU A 166 -0.35 -18.50 -19.41
C LEU A 166 0.74 -17.45 -19.18
N TYR A 167 0.87 -16.99 -17.94
CA TYR A 167 1.93 -16.07 -17.55
C TYR A 167 2.23 -16.19 -16.05
N MET A 168 3.52 -16.19 -15.69
CA MET A 168 3.95 -16.30 -14.30
C MET A 168 5.09 -15.33 -14.00
N GLN A 169 4.91 -14.45 -13.00
CA GLN A 169 5.90 -13.40 -12.69
C GLN A 169 7.12 -13.90 -11.93
N LYS A 170 6.96 -14.97 -11.14
CA LYS A 170 8.04 -15.54 -10.35
C LYS A 170 7.91 -17.06 -10.35
N PRO A 171 9.02 -17.82 -10.43
CA PRO A 171 10.43 -17.40 -10.53
C PRO A 171 10.85 -16.83 -11.93
N PRO A 172 11.99 -16.11 -12.03
CA PRO A 172 12.45 -15.44 -13.27
C PRO A 172 12.61 -16.37 -14.49
N ALA A 173 12.89 -17.65 -14.25
CA ALA A 173 12.97 -18.64 -15.32
C ALA A 173 11.61 -18.84 -16.02
N LEU A 174 10.52 -18.87 -15.25
CA LEU A 174 9.17 -19.00 -15.77
C LEU A 174 8.65 -17.69 -16.37
N GLU A 175 9.05 -16.55 -15.81
CA GLU A 175 8.73 -15.23 -16.38
C GLU A 175 9.32 -15.09 -17.78
N LYS A 176 10.60 -15.43 -17.97
CA LYS A 176 11.23 -15.43 -19.30
C LYS A 176 10.60 -16.42 -20.28
N ALA A 177 10.15 -17.57 -19.79
CA ALA A 177 9.55 -18.61 -20.64
C ALA A 177 8.10 -18.29 -21.04
N THR A 178 7.43 -17.38 -20.33
CA THR A 178 6.01 -17.05 -20.53
C THR A 178 5.76 -15.61 -20.98
N ARG A 179 6.82 -14.82 -21.16
CA ARG A 179 6.79 -13.41 -21.60
C ARG A 179 6.55 -13.26 -23.10
#